data_AF-A0A7W3P8M1-F1
#
_entry.id   AF-A0A7W3P8M1-F1
#
_cell.length_a   1.000
_cell.length_b   1.000
_cell.length_c   1.000
_cell.angle_alpha   90.00
_cell.angle_beta   90.00
_cell.angle_gamma   90.00
#
_symmetry.space_group_name_H-M   'P 1'
#
loop_
_entity.id
_entity.type
_entity.pdbx_description
1 polymer ?
#
loop_
_entity_poly.entity_id
_entity_poly.type
_entity_poly.pdbx_seq_one_letter_code
_entity_poly.pdbx_strand_id
1 'polypeptide(L)'
;MPHRPHPVPPGSRPAAPVRPIGLARVRGESMLPTLRPGDLLLVRYAARVRPGALVLATFADGTLAVKRAASRRETRSGAPGWWLESDNPEQGVDSRHRGPVADVDVHAVVLARVWPRPWTDLRRVSRPVPD
;
A
#
# COMPACT_ATOMS: atom_id res chain seq x y z
N MET A 1 -38.83 3.25 51.51
CA MET A 1 -38.64 3.06 50.06
C MET A 1 -37.13 2.92 49.80
N PRO A 2 -36.59 1.72 49.51
CA PRO A 2 -35.17 1.59 49.20
C PRO A 2 -34.88 1.98 47.74
N HIS A 3 -33.94 2.90 47.53
CA HIS A 3 -33.48 3.34 46.21
C HIS A 3 -32.78 2.19 45.47
N ARG A 4 -33.25 1.87 44.25
CA ARG A 4 -32.55 0.97 43.33
C ARG A 4 -31.27 1.64 42.80
N PRO A 5 -30.10 0.97 42.80
CA PRO A 5 -28.93 1.48 42.11
C PRO A 5 -29.14 1.43 40.58
N HIS A 6 -28.74 2.48 39.89
CA HIS A 6 -28.72 2.56 38.42
C HIS A 6 -27.68 1.58 37.84
N PRO A 7 -27.99 0.89 36.73
CA PRO A 7 -26.98 0.14 35.98
C PRO A 7 -26.00 1.12 35.33
N VAL A 8 -24.74 1.04 35.72
CA VAL A 8 -23.61 1.66 35.05
C VAL A 8 -23.55 1.10 33.61
N PRO A 9 -23.50 1.94 32.56
CA PRO A 9 -23.34 1.43 31.20
C PRO A 9 -22.00 0.71 31.08
N PRO A 10 -21.91 -0.42 30.34
CA PRO A 10 -20.64 -1.07 30.11
C PRO A 10 -19.71 -0.09 29.40
N GLY A 11 -18.61 0.24 30.07
CA GLY A 11 -17.54 1.04 29.51
C GLY A 11 -17.18 0.50 28.13
N SER A 12 -17.20 1.39 27.13
CA SER A 12 -16.73 1.09 25.80
C SER A 12 -15.35 0.46 25.93
N ARG A 13 -15.22 -0.82 25.55
CA ARG A 13 -13.94 -1.53 25.50
C ARG A 13 -12.92 -0.60 24.84
N PRO A 14 -11.70 -0.44 25.39
CA PRO A 14 -10.66 0.26 24.65
C PRO A 14 -10.53 -0.43 23.29
N ALA A 15 -10.70 0.36 22.22
CA ALA A 15 -10.44 -0.11 20.86
C ALA A 15 -9.09 -0.81 20.88
N ALA A 16 -9.06 -2.10 20.52
CA ALA A 16 -7.83 -2.86 20.46
C ALA A 16 -6.79 -2.02 19.70
N PRO A 17 -5.55 -1.91 20.20
CA PRO A 17 -4.54 -1.08 19.56
C PRO A 17 -4.43 -1.52 18.12
N VAL A 18 -4.88 -0.65 17.21
CA VAL A 18 -4.84 -0.88 15.77
C VAL A 18 -3.37 -1.12 15.49
N ARG A 19 -2.98 -2.36 15.22
CA ARG A 19 -1.57 -2.67 14.98
C ARG A 19 -1.18 -1.79 13.81
N PRO A 20 -0.25 -0.83 13.99
CA PRO A 20 0.04 0.14 12.96
C PRO A 20 0.78 -0.52 11.78
N ILE A 21 1.07 -1.82 11.87
CA ILE A 21 1.90 -2.57 10.95
C ILE A 21 1.18 -3.85 10.55
N GLY A 22 1.21 -4.19 9.27
CA GLY A 22 0.72 -5.44 8.71
C GLY A 22 1.70 -6.04 7.70
N LEU A 23 1.32 -7.18 7.14
CA LEU A 23 2.05 -7.84 6.06
C LEU A 23 1.18 -7.85 4.80
N ALA A 24 1.76 -7.45 3.66
CA ALA A 24 1.12 -7.52 2.36
C ALA A 24 1.91 -8.46 1.46
N ARG A 25 1.24 -9.39 0.78
CA ARG A 25 1.86 -10.26 -0.22
C ARG A 25 1.59 -9.72 -1.61
N VAL A 26 2.65 -9.55 -2.40
CA VAL A 26 2.52 -9.08 -3.78
C VAL A 26 1.95 -10.19 -4.64
N ARG A 27 0.81 -9.93 -5.28
CA ARG A 27 0.18 -10.82 -6.25
C ARG A 27 0.07 -10.07 -7.59
N GLY A 28 1.20 -9.93 -8.28
CA GLY A 28 1.25 -9.27 -9.60
C GLY A 28 2.64 -8.77 -9.96
N GLU A 29 2.88 -8.60 -11.26
CA GLU A 29 4.17 -8.20 -11.84
C GLU A 29 4.30 -6.67 -12.03
N SER A 30 3.28 -5.91 -11.63
CA SER A 30 3.20 -4.46 -11.85
C SER A 30 4.27 -3.63 -11.14
N MET A 31 4.99 -4.23 -10.19
CA MET A 31 6.07 -3.60 -9.45
C MET A 31 7.45 -4.17 -9.81
N LEU A 32 7.56 -5.03 -10.83
CA LEU A 32 8.87 -5.49 -11.31
C LEU A 32 9.70 -4.29 -11.83
N PRO A 33 11.04 -4.30 -11.66
CA PRO A 33 11.84 -5.30 -10.94
C PRO A 33 11.87 -5.08 -9.42
N THR A 34 11.30 -3.97 -8.91
CA THR A 34 11.35 -3.59 -7.49
C THR A 34 10.73 -4.64 -6.58
N LEU A 35 9.54 -5.13 -6.92
CA LEU A 35 8.83 -6.19 -6.21
C LEU A 35 8.42 -7.31 -7.16
N ARG A 36 8.66 -8.55 -6.76
CA ARG A 36 8.25 -9.75 -7.50
C ARG A 36 6.94 -10.31 -6.95
N PRO A 37 6.14 -11.01 -7.77
CA PRO A 37 5.04 -11.81 -7.26
C PRO A 37 5.53 -12.79 -6.18
N GLY A 38 4.88 -12.79 -5.02
CA GLY A 38 5.29 -13.58 -3.87
C GLY A 38 6.09 -12.81 -2.82
N ASP A 39 6.54 -11.59 -3.11
CA ASP A 39 7.22 -10.75 -2.12
C ASP A 39 6.31 -10.48 -0.92
N LEU A 40 6.85 -10.64 0.30
CA LEU A 40 6.19 -10.25 1.54
C LEU A 40 6.70 -8.88 1.95
N LEU A 41 5.78 -7.94 2.06
CA LEU A 41 6.05 -6.56 2.41
C LEU A 41 5.58 -6.30 3.83
N LEU A 42 6.41 -5.63 4.61
CA LEU A 42 6.00 -4.99 5.85
C LEU A 42 5.35 -3.66 5.49
N VAL A 43 4.09 -3.47 5.85
CA VAL A 43 3.34 -2.24 5.59
C VAL A 43 2.96 -1.58 6.90
N ARG A 44 2.86 -0.25 6.90
CA ARG A 44 2.43 0.55 8.03
C ARG A 44 1.15 1.30 7.67
N TYR A 45 0.07 0.99 8.36
CA TYR A 45 -1.21 1.68 8.24
C TYR A 45 -1.14 3.05 8.91
N ALA A 46 -1.90 4.02 8.40
CA ALA A 46 -1.91 5.42 8.87
C ALA A 46 -0.52 6.09 8.89
N ALA A 47 0.40 5.63 8.04
CA ALA A 47 1.71 6.23 7.88
C ALA A 47 1.65 7.40 6.91
N ARG A 48 2.42 8.46 7.19
CA ARG A 48 2.54 9.60 6.28
C ARG A 48 3.24 9.17 4.99
N VAL A 49 2.52 9.24 3.88
CA VAL A 49 3.05 8.96 2.54
C VAL A 49 4.03 10.06 2.14
N ARG A 50 5.14 9.66 1.51
CA ARG A 50 6.16 10.57 0.95
C ARG A 50 6.39 10.23 -0.52
N PRO A 51 6.80 11.19 -1.36
CA PRO A 51 7.29 10.91 -2.71
C PRO A 51 8.38 9.82 -2.68
N GLY A 52 8.31 8.88 -3.60
CA GLY A 52 9.17 7.70 -3.71
C GLY A 52 8.76 6.51 -2.84
N ALA A 53 7.84 6.68 -1.88
CA ALA A 53 7.40 5.60 -1.01
C ALA A 53 6.53 4.58 -1.77
N LEU A 54 6.67 3.30 -1.46
CA LEU A 54 5.75 2.27 -1.92
C LEU A 54 4.52 2.27 -1.03
N VAL A 55 3.33 2.29 -1.61
CA VAL A 55 2.07 2.38 -0.87
C VAL A 55 1.10 1.31 -1.34
N LEU A 56 0.29 0.83 -0.40
CA LEU A 56 -0.87 0.00 -0.66
C LEU A 56 -2.07 0.91 -0.81
N ALA A 57 -2.68 0.93 -2.00
CA ALA A 57 -3.83 1.77 -2.30
C ALA A 57 -4.91 0.99 -3.03
N THR A 58 -6.16 1.39 -2.81
CA THR A 58 -7.31 0.90 -3.57
C THR A 58 -7.59 1.88 -4.70
N PHE A 59 -7.63 1.39 -5.93
CA PHE A 59 -8.06 2.21 -7.07
C PHE A 59 -9.58 2.37 -7.08
N ALA A 60 -10.08 3.34 -7.85
CA ALA A 60 -11.52 3.60 -7.99
C ALA A 60 -12.35 2.39 -8.52
N ASP A 61 -11.69 1.41 -9.12
CA ASP A 61 -12.29 0.15 -9.58
C ASP A 61 -12.36 -0.94 -8.48
N GLY A 62 -11.92 -0.62 -7.25
CA GLY A 62 -11.85 -1.55 -6.12
C GLY A 62 -10.58 -2.41 -6.11
N THR A 63 -9.67 -2.24 -7.08
CA THR A 63 -8.42 -3.02 -7.14
C THR A 63 -7.45 -2.54 -6.07
N LEU A 64 -7.10 -3.44 -5.14
CA LEU A 64 -6.03 -3.22 -4.17
C LEU A 64 -4.67 -3.53 -4.81
N ALA A 65 -3.78 -2.56 -4.87
CA ALA A 65 -2.45 -2.77 -5.43
C ALA A 65 -1.37 -1.98 -4.70
N VAL A 66 -0.14 -2.47 -4.80
CA VAL A 66 1.06 -1.77 -4.35
C VAL A 66 1.58 -0.93 -5.52
N LYS A 67 1.81 0.35 -5.27
CA LYS A 67 2.33 1.31 -6.25
C LYS A 67 3.36 2.23 -5.61
N ARG A 68 4.14 2.92 -6.43
CA ARG A 68 5.04 3.97 -5.95
C ARG A 68 4.33 5.32 -5.94
N ALA A 69 4.31 5.97 -4.79
CA ALA A 69 3.83 7.35 -4.65
C ALA A 69 4.85 8.28 -5.31
N ALA A 70 4.60 8.70 -6.55
CA ALA A 70 5.53 9.55 -7.28
C ALA A 70 5.49 11.00 -6.79
N SER A 71 4.28 11.55 -6.63
CA SER A 71 4.07 12.93 -6.21
C SER A 71 2.66 13.14 -5.67
N ARG A 72 2.49 14.16 -4.84
CA ARG A 72 1.17 14.58 -4.36
C ARG A 72 0.46 15.37 -5.45
N ARG A 73 -0.80 15.06 -5.75
CA ARG A 73 -1.62 15.75 -6.74
C ARG A 73 -3.05 15.90 -6.25
N GLU A 74 -3.77 16.86 -6.78
CA GLU A 74 -5.19 17.01 -6.50
C GLU A 74 -6.00 16.02 -7.33
N THR A 75 -7.00 15.42 -6.71
CA THR A 75 -7.97 14.57 -7.41
C THR A 75 -8.93 15.41 -8.25
N ARG A 76 -9.72 14.76 -9.10
CA ARG A 76 -10.75 15.45 -9.90
C ARG A 76 -11.79 16.19 -9.04
N SER A 77 -11.94 15.80 -7.77
CA SER A 77 -12.81 16.45 -6.78
C SER A 77 -12.12 17.58 -6.00
N GLY A 78 -10.86 17.92 -6.32
CA GLY A 78 -10.08 18.92 -5.59
C GLY A 78 -9.55 18.44 -4.23
N ALA A 79 -9.68 17.14 -3.93
CA ALA A 79 -9.15 16.56 -2.70
C ALA A 79 -7.65 16.28 -2.84
N PRO A 80 -6.88 16.30 -1.75
CA PRO A 80 -5.49 15.85 -1.79
C PRO A 80 -5.42 14.36 -2.13
N GLY A 81 -4.56 14.03 -3.09
CA GLY A 81 -4.30 12.67 -3.53
C GLY A 81 -2.84 12.44 -3.89
N TRP A 82 -2.57 11.23 -4.34
CA TRP A 82 -1.27 10.75 -4.74
C TRP A 82 -1.30 10.26 -6.18
N TRP A 83 -0.32 10.72 -6.95
CA TRP A 83 -0.01 10.16 -8.23
C TRP A 83 0.77 8.87 -8.02
N LEU A 84 0.15 7.73 -8.34
CA LEU A 84 0.70 6.41 -8.10
C LEU A 84 1.21 5.82 -9.40
N GLU A 85 2.50 5.52 -9.44
CA GLU A 85 3.17 4.96 -10.60
C GLU A 85 3.50 3.49 -10.38
N SER A 86 3.38 2.72 -11.44
CA SER A 86 3.86 1.34 -11.49
C SER A 86 5.33 1.38 -11.89
N ASP A 87 6.18 0.62 -11.19
CA ASP A 87 7.59 0.49 -11.57
C ASP A 87 7.78 -0.34 -12.84
N ASN A 88 6.80 -1.21 -13.18
CA ASN A 88 6.76 -1.91 -14.46
C ASN A 88 5.77 -1.23 -15.42
N PRO A 89 6.24 -0.48 -16.44
CA PRO A 89 5.38 0.18 -17.41
C PRO A 89 4.68 -0.80 -18.38
N GLU A 90 5.18 -2.04 -18.55
CA GLU A 90 4.64 -3.01 -19.51
C GLU A 90 3.42 -3.78 -18.99
N GLN A 91 3.30 -3.95 -17.68
CA GLN A 91 2.21 -4.70 -17.01
C GLN A 91 1.46 -3.84 -15.98
N GLY A 92 1.93 -2.63 -15.72
CA GLY A 92 1.44 -1.77 -14.66
C GLY A 92 0.27 -0.91 -15.08
N VAL A 93 -0.92 -1.25 -14.61
CA VAL A 93 -2.04 -0.31 -14.56
C VAL A 93 -1.62 0.91 -13.73
N ASP A 94 -1.39 2.04 -14.38
CA ASP A 94 -0.86 3.26 -13.79
C ASP A 94 -1.97 4.29 -13.49
N SER A 95 -1.64 5.27 -12.65
CA SER A 95 -2.47 6.48 -12.51
C SER A 95 -2.57 7.31 -13.81
N ARG A 96 -1.84 6.97 -14.87
CA ARG A 96 -1.99 7.64 -16.18
C ARG A 96 -3.31 7.25 -16.85
N HIS A 97 -3.77 6.00 -16.64
CA HIS A 97 -5.07 5.54 -17.13
C HIS A 97 -6.23 5.79 -16.15
N ARG A 98 -5.96 5.91 -14.84
CA ARG A 98 -7.01 5.98 -13.79
C ARG A 98 -7.06 7.30 -13.01
N GLY A 99 -6.07 8.17 -13.16
CA GLY A 99 -5.95 9.41 -12.41
C GLY A 99 -5.30 9.26 -11.02
N PRO A 100 -5.15 10.38 -10.29
CA PRO A 100 -4.63 10.40 -8.93
C PRO A 100 -5.56 9.69 -7.95
N VAL A 101 -4.99 8.95 -7.00
CA VAL A 101 -5.71 8.23 -5.95
C VAL A 101 -5.87 9.12 -4.73
N ALA A 102 -7.06 9.20 -4.13
CA ALA A 102 -7.27 10.07 -2.97
C ALA A 102 -6.45 9.57 -1.76
N ASP A 103 -6.03 10.48 -0.89
CA ASP A 103 -5.23 10.11 0.31
C ASP A 103 -5.95 9.09 1.19
N VAL A 104 -7.29 9.14 1.24
CA VAL A 104 -8.15 8.20 1.97
C VAL A 104 -8.14 6.78 1.40
N ASP A 105 -7.83 6.63 0.12
CA ASP A 105 -7.76 5.34 -0.57
C ASP A 105 -6.35 4.74 -0.48
N VAL A 106 -5.40 5.48 0.10
CA VAL A 106 -4.05 5.00 0.42
C VAL A 106 -4.04 4.42 1.84
N HIS A 107 -4.08 3.10 1.93
CA HIS A 107 -4.26 2.39 3.20
C HIS A 107 -2.98 2.30 4.02
N ALA A 108 -1.84 2.07 3.36
CA ALA A 108 -0.59 1.80 4.07
C ALA A 108 0.65 2.18 3.26
N VAL A 109 1.75 2.46 3.98
CA VAL A 109 3.08 2.65 3.40
C VAL A 109 3.91 1.39 3.62
N VAL A 110 4.50 0.85 2.56
CA VAL A 110 5.48 -0.25 2.63
C VAL A 110 6.76 0.28 3.29
N LEU A 111 7.13 -0.33 4.40
CA LEU A 111 8.36 -0.04 5.13
C LEU A 111 9.55 -0.82 4.58
N ALA A 112 9.36 -2.12 4.30
CA ALA A 112 10.44 -3.00 3.88
C ALA A 112 9.90 -4.26 3.18
N ARG A 113 10.72 -4.85 2.31
CA ARG A 113 10.52 -6.22 1.81
C ARG A 113 11.11 -7.21 2.82
N VAL A 114 10.25 -8.01 3.43
CA VAL A 114 10.62 -9.05 4.41
C VAL A 114 11.10 -10.32 3.70
N TRP A 115 10.55 -10.60 2.50
CA TRP A 115 10.86 -11.81 1.73
C TRP A 115 10.60 -11.59 0.23
N PRO A 116 11.34 -12.24 -0.70
CA PRO A 116 12.55 -13.01 -0.48
C PRO A 116 13.71 -12.09 -0.08
N ARG A 117 14.63 -12.64 0.72
CA ARG A 117 15.79 -11.90 1.25
C ARG A 117 16.57 -11.24 0.09
N PRO A 118 17.10 -10.02 0.26
CA PRO A 118 17.81 -9.27 -0.79
C PRO A 118 19.11 -9.92 -1.29
N TRP A 119 19.44 -11.15 -0.88
CA TRP A 119 20.69 -11.84 -1.21
C TRP A 119 20.55 -12.89 -2.33
N THR A 120 19.37 -13.08 -2.91
CA THR A 120 19.15 -14.18 -3.86
C THR A 120 19.16 -13.78 -5.35
N ASP A 121 19.20 -12.49 -5.70
CA ASP A 121 19.02 -12.03 -7.10
C ASP A 121 20.33 -11.75 -7.88
N LEU A 122 21.50 -12.07 -7.32
CA LEU A 122 22.79 -11.94 -8.04
C LEU A 122 23.04 -13.03 -9.11
N ARG A 123 22.11 -13.97 -9.32
CA ARG A 123 22.29 -15.09 -10.27
C ARG A 123 21.56 -14.95 -11.62
N ARG A 124 20.88 -13.83 -11.89
CA ARG A 124 20.06 -13.69 -13.12
C ARG A 124 20.32 -12.42 -13.93
N VAL A 125 21.54 -11.89 -13.91
CA VAL A 125 22.00 -10.92 -14.91
C VAL A 125 22.99 -11.60 -15.85
N SER A 126 22.51 -12.59 -16.62
CA SER A 126 23.19 -13.06 -17.83
C SER A 126 22.17 -13.74 -18.75
N ARG A 127 21.44 -12.97 -19.56
CA ARG A 127 21.04 -13.46 -20.88
C ARG A 127 21.32 -12.36 -21.89
N PRO A 128 22.21 -12.60 -22.88
CA PRO A 128 22.40 -11.69 -24.00
C PRO A 128 21.15 -11.72 -24.88
N VAL A 129 20.77 -10.54 -25.40
CA VAL A 129 19.80 -10.36 -26.47
C VAL A 129 20.38 -10.97 -27.74
N PRO A 130 19.71 -11.94 -28.40
CA PRO A 130 20.05 -12.29 -29.77
C PRO A 130 19.43 -11.28 -30.75
N ASP A 131 20.22 -10.96 -31.79
CA ASP A 131 19.90 -10.09 -32.93
C ASP A 131 18.67 -10.58 -33.72
#